data_AF-A0A9D3T6D1-F1
#
_entry.id   AF-A0A9D3T6D1-F1
#
_cell.length_a   1.000
_cell.length_b   1.000
_cell.length_c   1.000
_cell.angle_alpha   90.00
_cell.angle_beta   90.00
_cell.angle_gamma   90.00
#
_symmetry.space_group_name_H-M   'P 1'
#
loop_
_entity.id
_entity.type
_entity.pdbx_description
1 polymer ?
#
loop_
_entity_poly.entity_id
_entity_poly.type
_entity_poly.pdbx_seq_one_letter_code
_entity_poly.pdbx_strand_id
1 'polypeptide(L)'
;MAHPSPALLGLLLLLIGQAATGPVSDPLPRADQAAACQKHSALHDRLDVVEKRVDDTVQKLEAELALLLDAIEAPEWSHLLDTGKPAVDILDSKVEGAAS
;
A
#
# COMPACT_ATOMS: atom_id res chain seq x y z
N MET A 1 -23.95 -22.34 15.35
CA MET A 1 -23.35 -21.60 14.22
C MET A 1 -22.95 -22.64 13.19
N ALA A 2 -23.65 -22.71 12.05
CA ALA A 2 -23.38 -23.71 11.02
C ALA A 2 -22.27 -23.19 10.10
N HIS A 3 -21.12 -23.85 10.11
CA HIS A 3 -20.02 -23.51 9.21
C HIS A 3 -20.38 -23.97 7.78
N PRO A 4 -20.38 -23.08 6.78
CA PRO A 4 -20.65 -23.49 5.41
C PRO A 4 -19.52 -24.41 4.94
N SER A 5 -19.89 -25.60 4.48
CA SER A 5 -18.95 -26.58 3.93
C SER A 5 -18.16 -25.96 2.78
N PRO A 6 -16.83 -26.20 2.66
CA PRO A 6 -16.02 -25.69 1.55
C PRO A 6 -16.56 -26.15 0.19
N ALA A 7 -17.25 -27.30 0.14
CA ALA A 7 -17.92 -27.79 -1.06
C ALA A 7 -19.11 -26.92 -1.48
N LEU A 8 -19.86 -26.36 -0.52
CA LEU A 8 -20.98 -25.46 -0.79
C LEU A 8 -20.48 -24.10 -1.32
N LEU A 9 -19.38 -23.60 -0.76
CA LEU A 9 -18.69 -22.41 -1.26
C LEU A 9 -18.17 -22.63 -2.69
N GLY A 10 -17.53 -23.76 -2.96
CA GLY A 10 -17.08 -24.11 -4.31
C GLY A 10 -18.23 -24.21 -5.31
N LEU A 11 -19.34 -24.84 -4.92
CA LEU A 11 -20.54 -24.93 -5.76
C LEU A 11 -21.18 -23.56 -6.01
N LEU A 12 -21.24 -22.70 -4.98
CA LEU A 12 -21.76 -21.34 -5.11
C LEU A 12 -20.92 -20.50 -6.08
N LEU A 13 -19.58 -20.57 -5.97
CA LEU A 13 -18.66 -19.90 -6.88
C LEU A 13 -18.81 -20.42 -8.32
N LEU A 14 -18.99 -21.73 -8.51
CA LEU A 14 -19.23 -22.32 -9.83
C LEU A 14 -20.57 -21.85 -10.42
N LEU A 15 -21.63 -21.80 -9.63
CA LEU A 15 -22.95 -21.33 -10.07
C LEU A 15 -22.95 -19.83 -10.43
N ILE A 16 -22.19 -19.01 -9.70
CA ILE A 16 -21.99 -17.59 -10.02
C ILE A 16 -21.23 -17.43 -11.35
N GLY A 17 -20.22 -18.27 -11.59
CA GLY A 17 -19.49 -18.31 -12.87
C GLY A 17 -20.39 -18.70 -14.06
N GLN A 18 -21.29 -19.66 -13.86
CA GLN A 18 -22.24 -20.11 -14.89
C GLN A 18 -23.30 -19.05 -15.22
N ALA A 19 -23.69 -18.22 -14.24
CA ALA A 19 -24.62 -17.11 -14.45
C ALA A 19 -24.01 -15.91 -15.21
N ALA A 20 -22.67 -15.80 -15.26
CA ALA A 20 -21.97 -14.81 -16.09
C ALA A 20 -21.90 -15.21 -17.58
N THR A 21 -22.18 -16.47 -17.90
CA THR A 21 -22.40 -16.96 -19.26
C THR A 21 -23.90 -17.24 -19.45
N GLY A 22 -24.67 -16.18 -19.68
CA GLY A 22 -26.05 -16.32 -20.17
C GLY A 22 -26.10 -17.20 -21.44
N PRO A 23 -27.27 -17.76 -21.79
CA PRO A 23 -27.41 -18.59 -22.98
C PRO A 23 -26.82 -17.80 -24.14
N VAL A 24 -25.86 -18.40 -24.87
CA VAL A 24 -25.20 -17.82 -26.04
C VAL A 24 -26.26 -17.12 -26.89
N SER A 25 -26.35 -15.81 -26.71
CA SER A 25 -27.32 -14.93 -27.33
C SER A 25 -26.52 -14.22 -28.41
N ASP A 26 -26.69 -14.72 -29.62
CA ASP A 26 -26.06 -14.30 -30.87
C ASP A 26 -24.51 -14.28 -30.86
N PRO A 27 -23.85 -14.82 -31.91
CA PRO A 27 -22.45 -14.54 -32.11
C PRO A 27 -22.32 -13.04 -32.42
N LEU A 28 -22.00 -12.25 -31.40
CA LEU A 28 -21.53 -10.89 -31.55
C LEU A 28 -20.47 -10.90 -32.67
N PRO A 29 -20.52 -9.97 -33.65
CA PRO A 29 -19.58 -9.95 -34.76
C PRO A 29 -18.16 -10.15 -34.24
N ARG A 30 -17.39 -11.09 -34.80
CA ARG A 30 -16.02 -11.40 -34.34
C ARG A 30 -15.13 -10.16 -34.15
N ALA A 31 -15.44 -9.07 -34.86
CA ALA A 31 -14.80 -7.76 -34.70
C ALA A 31 -15.02 -7.14 -33.31
N ASP A 32 -16.22 -7.23 -32.75
CA ASP A 32 -16.56 -6.64 -31.45
C ASP A 32 -15.95 -7.45 -30.30
N GLN A 33 -15.86 -8.77 -30.46
CA GLN A 33 -15.17 -9.65 -29.51
C GLN A 33 -13.64 -9.41 -29.54
N ALA A 34 -13.06 -9.19 -30.72
CA ALA A 34 -11.66 -8.81 -30.86
C ALA A 34 -11.38 -7.42 -30.26
N ALA A 35 -12.28 -6.46 -30.45
CA ALA A 35 -12.18 -5.13 -29.85
C ALA A 35 -12.25 -5.17 -28.32
N ALA A 36 -13.11 -6.01 -27.74
CA ALA A 36 -13.15 -6.24 -26.30
C ALA A 36 -11.84 -6.87 -25.78
N CYS A 37 -11.29 -7.87 -26.47
CA CYS A 37 -10.01 -8.49 -26.12
C CYS A 37 -8.85 -7.49 -26.21
N GLN A 38 -8.81 -6.65 -27.25
CA GLN A 38 -7.80 -5.60 -27.41
C GLN A 38 -7.91 -4.52 -26.33
N LYS A 39 -9.13 -4.19 -25.90
CA LYS A 39 -9.34 -3.25 -24.80
C LYS A 39 -8.85 -3.82 -23.47
N HIS A 40 -9.02 -5.12 -23.25
CA HIS A 40 -8.51 -5.79 -22.06
C HIS A 40 -6.98 -5.83 -22.06
N SER A 41 -6.34 -6.18 -23.18
CA SER A 41 -4.87 -6.15 -23.28
C SER A 41 -4.32 -4.74 -23.03
N ALA A 42 -4.92 -3.71 -23.63
CA ALA A 42 -4.51 -2.33 -23.42
C ALA A 42 -4.68 -1.85 -21.96
N LEU A 43 -5.66 -2.39 -21.23
CA LEU A 43 -5.81 -2.12 -19.80
C LEU A 43 -4.69 -2.78 -19.00
N HIS A 44 -4.37 -4.05 -19.29
CA HIS A 44 -3.27 -4.77 -18.65
C HIS A 44 -1.93 -4.08 -18.91
N ASP A 45 -1.63 -3.71 -20.16
CA ASP A 45 -0.39 -2.99 -20.52
C ASP A 45 -0.25 -1.68 -19.71
N ARG A 46 -1.35 -0.97 -19.50
CA ARG A 46 -1.34 0.26 -18.68
C ARG A 46 -1.16 -0.03 -17.21
N LEU A 47 -1.72 -1.13 -16.70
CA LEU A 47 -1.54 -1.55 -15.32
C LEU A 47 -0.09 -1.95 -15.07
N ASP A 48 0.55 -2.69 -15.97
CA ASP A 48 1.96 -3.08 -15.88
C ASP A 48 2.88 -1.85 -15.83
N VAL A 49 2.58 -0.82 -16.62
CA VAL A 49 3.32 0.45 -16.57
C VAL A 49 3.15 1.16 -15.22
N VAL A 50 1.94 1.12 -14.65
CA VAL A 50 1.67 1.73 -13.33
C VAL A 50 2.38 0.93 -12.24
N GLU A 51 2.27 -0.40 -12.24
CA GLU A 51 2.93 -1.30 -11.30
C GLU A 51 4.44 -1.06 -11.31
N LYS A 52 5.05 -1.08 -12.49
CA LYS A 52 6.47 -0.79 -12.65
C LYS A 52 6.85 0.58 -12.10
N ARG A 53 6.06 1.62 -12.40
CA ARG A 53 6.34 2.98 -11.90
C ARG A 53 6.23 3.06 -10.39
N VAL A 54 5.28 2.35 -9.78
CA VAL A 54 5.12 2.28 -8.33
C VAL A 54 6.34 1.60 -7.72
N ASP A 55 6.73 0.44 -8.23
CA ASP A 55 7.92 -0.30 -7.77
C ASP A 55 9.20 0.55 -7.89
N ASP A 56 9.45 1.15 -9.06
CA ASP A 56 10.61 2.02 -9.28
C ASP A 56 10.64 3.20 -8.30
N THR A 57 9.47 3.77 -7.99
CA THR A 57 9.35 4.90 -7.06
C THR A 57 9.61 4.47 -5.62
N VAL A 58 9.06 3.32 -5.20
CA VAL A 58 9.28 2.77 -3.86
C VAL A 58 10.75 2.46 -3.65
N GLN A 59 11.40 1.76 -4.59
CA GLN A 59 12.83 1.47 -4.53
C GLN A 59 13.69 2.74 -4.43
N LYS A 60 13.34 3.78 -5.19
CA LYS A 60 14.03 5.06 -5.13
C LYS A 60 13.86 5.73 -3.75
N LEU A 61 12.65 5.75 -3.21
CA LEU A 61 12.39 6.33 -1.88
C LEU A 61 13.13 5.56 -0.78
N GLU A 62 13.18 4.23 -0.85
CA GLU A 62 13.95 3.41 0.10
C GLU A 62 15.43 3.75 0.05
N ALA A 63 16.01 3.90 -1.14
CA ALA A 63 17.40 4.29 -1.30
C ALA A 63 17.67 5.72 -0.78
N GLU A 64 16.80 6.69 -1.09
CA GLU A 64 16.92 8.06 -0.60
C GLU A 64 16.77 8.12 0.94
N LEU A 65 15.86 7.33 1.51
CA LEU A 65 15.68 7.24 2.96
C LEU A 65 16.89 6.63 3.65
N ALA A 66 17.47 5.56 3.08
CA ALA A 66 18.68 4.95 3.61
C ALA A 66 19.85 5.94 3.61
N LEU A 67 20.03 6.71 2.54
CA LEU A 67 21.05 7.76 2.46
C LEU A 67 20.80 8.88 3.48
N LEU A 68 19.54 9.27 3.68
CA LEU A 68 19.19 10.30 4.65
C LEU A 68 19.45 9.84 6.09
N LEU A 69 19.11 8.59 6.42
CA LEU A 69 19.37 8.02 7.74
C LEU A 69 20.88 7.93 8.02
N ASP A 70 21.66 7.44 7.05
CA ASP A 70 23.12 7.39 7.15
C ASP A 70 23.72 8.78 7.42
N ALA A 71 23.20 9.82 6.74
CA ALA A 71 23.63 11.20 6.96
C ALA A 71 23.27 11.77 8.35
N ILE A 72 22.12 11.36 8.93
CA ILE A 72 21.69 11.82 10.26
C ILE A 72 22.43 11.08 11.38
N GLU A 73 22.68 9.79 11.20
CA GLU A 73 23.44 8.95 12.14
C GLU A 73 24.95 9.20 12.05
N ALA A 74 25.38 10.03 11.10
CA ALA A 74 26.78 10.35 10.91
C ALA A 74 27.40 10.97 12.18
N PRO A 75 28.61 10.56 12.58
CA PRO A 75 29.20 10.93 13.88
C PRO A 75 29.34 12.43 14.11
N GLU A 76 29.40 13.26 13.06
CA GLU A 76 29.44 14.71 13.19
C GLU A 76 28.18 15.31 13.83
N TRP A 77 27.04 14.61 13.77
CA TRP A 77 25.76 15.04 14.35
C TRP A 77 25.47 14.42 15.73
N SER A 78 26.24 13.41 16.15
CA SER A 78 25.98 12.66 17.39
C SER A 78 25.96 13.56 18.63
N HIS A 79 26.81 14.59 18.67
CA HIS A 79 26.88 15.55 19.78
C HIS A 79 25.62 16.43 19.90
N LEU A 80 24.90 16.68 18.81
CA LEU A 80 23.63 17.43 18.84
C LEU A 80 22.45 16.54 19.29
N LEU A 81 22.52 15.24 18.99
CA LEU A 81 21.51 14.26 19.38
C LEU A 81 21.68 13.84 20.86
N ASP A 82 22.90 13.80 21.37
CA ASP A 82 23.23 13.44 22.76
C ASP A 82 22.93 14.58 23.78
N THR A 83 22.65 15.80 23.29
CA THR A 83 22.21 16.92 24.14
C THR A 83 20.73 16.87 24.56
N GLY A 84 20.10 15.69 24.57
CA GLY A 84 18.73 15.45 25.02
C GLY A 84 18.42 15.81 26.48
N LYS A 85 19.36 16.42 27.23
CA LYS A 85 19.05 17.14 28.47
C LYS A 85 18.79 18.61 28.12
N PRO A 86 17.56 19.11 28.30
CA PRO A 86 17.32 20.55 28.26
C PRO A 86 18.31 21.23 29.22
N ALA A 87 19.13 22.16 28.70
CA ALA A 87 20.12 22.86 29.52
C ALA A 87 19.46 23.69 30.66
N VAL A 88 18.15 23.95 30.55
CA VAL A 88 17.31 24.55 31.58
C VAL A 88 15.93 23.90 31.50
N ASP A 89 15.55 23.14 32.54
CA ASP A 89 14.17 22.72 32.75
C ASP A 89 13.41 23.89 33.39
N ILE A 90 12.72 24.68 32.57
CA ILE A 90 11.95 25.86 33.00
C ILE A 90 10.73 25.44 33.84
N LEU A 91 10.36 24.15 33.84
CA LEU A 91 9.22 23.63 34.61
C LEU A 91 9.60 23.19 36.04
N ASP A 92 10.90 23.15 36.37
CA ASP A 92 11.41 22.92 37.74
C ASP A 92 11.51 24.22 38.56
N SER A 93 10.57 25.15 38.37
CA SER A 93 10.37 26.23 39.32
C SER A 93 9.59 25.67 40.52
N LYS A 94 10.33 25.06 41.46
CA LYS A 94 9.82 24.71 42.78
C LYS A 94 9.12 25.93 43.39
N VAL A 95 7.79 25.88 43.46
CA VAL A 95 6.98 26.77 44.30
C VAL A 95 7.30 26.41 45.75
N GLU A 96 8.41 26.97 46.25
CA GLU A 96 8.73 27.01 47.66
C GLU A 96 8.16 28.31 48.21
N GLY A 97 6.95 28.24 48.76
CA GLY A 97 6.29 29.42 49.30
C GLY A 97 4.85 29.18 49.72
N ALA A 98 4.65 28.52 50.86
CA ALA A 98 3.68 28.89 51.89
C ALA A 98 3.49 27.73 52.88
N ALA A 99 4.49 27.54 53.74
CA ALA A 99 4.21 27.20 55.12
C ALA A 99 4.37 28.49 55.91
N SER A 100 3.26 29.09 56.32
CA SER A 100 3.11 29.69 57.65
C SER A 100 1.65 29.99 57.94
#